data_AF-A0A7C3W4S2-F1
#
_entry.id   AF-A0A7C3W4S2-F1
#
_cell.length_a   1.000
_cell.length_b   1.000
_cell.length_c   1.000
_cell.angle_alpha   90.00
_cell.angle_beta   90.00
_cell.angle_gamma   90.00
#
_symmetry.space_group_name_H-M   'P 1'
#
loop_
_entity.id
_entity.type
_entity.pdbx_description
1 polymer ?
#
loop_
_entity_poly.entity_id
_entity_poly.type
_entity_poly.pdbx_seq_one_letter_code
_entity_poly.pdbx_strand_id
1 'polypeptide(L)'
;MSLGAVSWHPNIGALPPPIMTSDPGSFAWHTFKYRIPAIVEEIITLNRFPGEINRNLEELKQEITDGRIRGLREVAPDTDFWEQVSRPYVGRSWLDVPWYWAEAFFYRRILEATSYFQPGEWHLFDPYSAKKQTEWQPNAAPALVAAAL
;
A
#
# COMPACT_ATOMS: atom_id res chain seq x y z
N MET A 1 18.63 -0.22 -52.75
CA MET A 1 17.95 0.69 -51.82
C MET A 1 17.66 -0.07 -50.54
N SER A 2 18.43 0.18 -49.48
CA SER A 2 18.21 -0.43 -48.16
C SER A 2 17.51 0.61 -47.29
N LEU A 3 16.33 0.27 -46.78
CA LEU A 3 15.61 1.11 -45.82
C LEU A 3 16.29 0.92 -44.47
N GLY A 4 17.01 1.95 -44.02
CA GLY A 4 17.58 1.98 -42.68
C GLY A 4 16.47 1.87 -41.64
N ALA A 5 16.56 0.87 -40.77
CA ALA A 5 15.65 0.71 -39.64
C ALA A 5 15.81 1.92 -38.70
N VAL A 6 14.82 2.80 -38.68
CA VAL A 6 14.75 3.88 -37.69
C VAL A 6 14.45 3.21 -36.34
N SER A 7 15.42 3.27 -35.42
CA SER A 7 15.17 2.89 -34.03
C SER A 7 14.27 3.94 -33.38
N TRP A 8 13.03 3.56 -33.06
CA TRP A 8 12.06 4.40 -32.32
C TRP A 8 12.35 4.47 -30.83
N HIS A 9 13.36 3.75 -30.35
CA HIS A 9 13.74 3.77 -28.94
C HIS A 9 14.84 4.81 -28.77
N PRO A 10 14.58 5.92 -28.05
CA PRO A 10 15.65 6.82 -27.66
C PRO A 10 16.70 6.01 -26.88
N ASN A 11 17.97 6.33 -27.09
CA ASN A 11 19.07 5.69 -26.38
C ASN A 11 19.04 6.17 -24.92
N ILE A 12 18.29 5.47 -24.07
CA ILE A 12 18.03 5.89 -22.69
C ILE A 12 19.27 5.54 -21.84
N GLY A 13 20.25 6.44 -21.79
CA GLY A 13 21.49 6.25 -21.04
C GLY A 13 21.31 6.10 -19.52
N ALA A 14 20.14 6.46 -18.98
CA ALA A 14 19.75 6.24 -17.59
C ALA A 14 18.22 6.21 -17.44
N LEU A 15 17.69 5.33 -16.57
CA LEU A 15 16.27 5.28 -16.25
C LEU A 15 15.83 6.60 -15.57
N PRO A 16 14.58 7.05 -15.79
CA PRO A 16 14.04 8.18 -15.05
C PRO A 16 14.00 7.88 -13.54
N PRO A 17 14.07 8.91 -12.68
CA PRO A 17 13.94 8.73 -11.24
C PRO A 17 12.55 8.17 -10.89
N PRO A 18 12.42 7.45 -9.75
CA PRO A 18 11.13 6.99 -9.29
C PRO A 18 10.21 8.17 -8.96
N ILE A 19 8.90 7.95 -9.11
CA ILE A 19 7.90 8.86 -8.56
C ILE A 19 8.03 8.83 -7.04
N MET A 20 8.16 10.00 -6.42
CA MET A 20 8.35 10.13 -4.98
C MET A 20 7.04 10.52 -4.29
N THR A 21 6.87 10.08 -3.04
CA THR A 21 5.78 10.53 -2.19
C THR A 21 6.01 11.94 -1.60
N SER A 22 7.18 12.53 -1.83
CA SER A 22 7.60 13.84 -1.31
C SER A 22 7.18 15.04 -2.14
N ASP A 23 6.72 14.86 -3.38
CA ASP A 23 6.36 15.96 -4.27
C ASP A 23 4.98 16.56 -3.90
N PRO A 24 4.91 17.74 -3.24
CA PRO A 24 3.66 18.25 -2.71
C PRO A 24 2.65 18.57 -3.81
N GLY A 25 1.42 18.09 -3.65
CA GLY A 25 0.37 18.26 -4.66
C GLY A 25 0.40 17.23 -5.79
N SER A 26 1.44 16.40 -5.88
CA SER A 26 1.42 15.24 -6.78
C SER A 26 0.37 14.21 -6.35
N PHE A 27 -0.03 13.35 -7.29
CA PHE A 27 -0.95 12.25 -7.00
C PHE A 27 -0.37 11.24 -6.00
N ALA A 28 0.94 11.00 -6.04
CA ALA A 28 1.62 10.10 -5.10
C ALA A 28 1.58 10.66 -3.67
N TRP A 29 1.89 11.95 -3.51
CA TRP A 29 1.78 12.65 -2.23
C TRP A 29 0.34 12.66 -1.71
N HIS A 30 -0.65 12.95 -2.57
CA HIS A 30 -2.07 12.93 -2.18
C HIS A 30 -2.52 11.52 -1.77
N THR A 31 -2.06 10.49 -2.49
CA THR A 31 -2.36 9.09 -2.18
C THR A 31 -1.89 8.74 -0.77
N PHE A 32 -0.64 9.04 -0.43
CA PHE A 32 -0.12 8.76 0.91
C PHE A 32 -0.71 9.63 2.00
N LYS A 33 -1.05 10.88 1.70
CA LYS A 33 -1.60 11.80 2.68
C LYS A 33 -3.07 11.51 3.03
N TYR A 34 -3.86 11.06 2.07
CA TYR A 34 -5.32 10.96 2.25
C TYR A 34 -5.88 9.57 1.95
N ARG A 35 -5.43 8.91 0.88
CA ARG A 35 -6.04 7.65 0.41
C ARG A 35 -5.57 6.45 1.22
N ILE A 36 -4.27 6.36 1.50
CA ILE A 36 -3.70 5.25 2.27
C ILE A 36 -4.28 5.22 3.70
N PRO A 37 -4.35 6.33 4.47
CA PRO A 37 -5.02 6.32 5.77
C PRO A 37 -6.49 5.91 5.70
N ALA A 38 -7.23 6.38 4.68
CA ALA A 38 -8.64 6.03 4.49
C ALA A 38 -8.84 4.53 4.20
N ILE A 39 -7.90 3.87 3.51
CA ILE A 39 -7.94 2.41 3.31
C ILE A 39 -7.82 1.68 4.65
N VAL A 40 -6.96 2.15 5.56
CA VAL A 40 -6.84 1.55 6.91
C VAL A 40 -8.15 1.67 7.67
N GLU A 41 -8.78 2.86 7.63
CA GLU A 41 -10.07 3.10 8.28
C GLU A 41 -11.19 2.23 7.70
N GLU A 42 -11.22 2.04 6.38
CA GLU A 42 -12.17 1.15 5.71
C GLU A 42 -11.97 -0.30 6.16
N ILE A 43 -10.72 -0.78 6.25
CA ILE A 43 -10.41 -2.13 6.75
C ILE A 43 -10.92 -2.32 8.18
N ILE A 44 -10.66 -1.36 9.07
CA ILE A 44 -11.14 -1.41 10.47
C ILE A 44 -12.68 -1.43 10.50
N THR A 45 -13.32 -0.61 9.66
CA THR A 45 -14.78 -0.45 9.66
C THR A 45 -15.51 -1.68 9.09
N LEU A 46 -14.96 -2.29 8.02
CA LEU A 46 -15.61 -3.39 7.32
C LEU A 46 -15.41 -4.75 7.99
N ASN A 47 -14.44 -4.89 8.90
CA ASN A 47 -14.10 -6.16 9.53
C ASN A 47 -14.40 -6.15 11.04
N ARG A 48 -14.73 -7.33 11.59
CA ARG A 48 -14.93 -7.51 13.04
C ARG A 48 -13.67 -8.05 13.70
N PHE A 49 -12.58 -7.30 13.60
CA PHE A 49 -11.31 -7.70 14.18
C PHE A 49 -11.30 -7.60 15.72
N PRO A 50 -10.48 -8.41 16.41
CA PRO A 50 -10.20 -8.23 17.83
C PRO A 50 -9.50 -6.88 18.08
N GLY A 51 -9.62 -6.37 19.31
CA GLY A 51 -9.07 -5.06 19.68
C GLY A 51 -7.56 -4.91 19.45
N GLU A 52 -6.80 -6.01 19.48
CA GLU A 52 -5.38 -6.01 19.16
C GLU A 52 -5.09 -5.69 17.69
N ILE A 53 -5.76 -6.36 16.74
CA ILE A 53 -5.59 -6.08 15.31
C ILE A 53 -6.04 -4.65 14.99
N ASN A 54 -7.16 -4.19 15.55
CA ASN A 54 -7.62 -2.81 15.37
C ASN A 54 -6.60 -1.78 15.89
N ARG A 55 -5.95 -2.07 17.04
CA ARG A 55 -4.87 -1.23 17.56
C ARG A 55 -3.66 -1.22 16.62
N ASN A 56 -3.24 -2.38 16.11
CA ASN A 56 -2.10 -2.46 15.18
C ASN A 56 -2.36 -1.69 13.87
N LEU A 57 -3.60 -1.74 13.37
CA LEU A 57 -4.03 -0.98 12.18
C LEU A 57 -4.04 0.52 12.47
N GLU A 58 -4.58 0.96 13.61
CA GLU A 58 -4.58 2.37 13.97
C GLU A 58 -3.15 2.91 14.22
N GLU A 59 -2.27 2.11 14.83
CA GLU A 59 -0.83 2.44 14.95
C GLU A 59 -0.18 2.60 13.57
N LEU A 60 -0.48 1.72 12.61
CA LEU A 60 -0.01 1.85 11.24
C LEU A 60 -0.54 3.13 10.57
N LYS A 61 -1.82 3.47 10.78
CA LYS A 61 -2.41 4.71 10.26
C LYS A 61 -1.65 5.94 10.78
N GLN A 62 -1.42 6.00 12.10
CA GLN A 62 -0.66 7.08 12.74
C GLN A 62 0.79 7.14 12.25
N GLU A 63 1.41 5.98 12.03
CA GLU A 63 2.75 5.91 11.46
C GLU A 63 2.81 6.53 10.06
N ILE A 64 1.80 6.29 9.22
CA ILE A 64 1.72 6.79 7.85
C ILE A 64 1.47 8.31 7.83
N THR A 65 0.61 8.82 8.73
CA THR A 65 0.26 10.24 8.76
C THR A 65 1.37 11.10 9.35
N ASP A 66 1.92 10.70 10.49
CA ASP A 66 2.77 11.56 11.32
C ASP A 66 4.07 10.89 11.79
N GLY A 67 4.17 9.57 11.64
CA GLY A 67 5.29 8.78 12.13
C GLY A 67 6.43 8.57 11.13
N ARG A 68 7.22 7.55 11.45
CA ARG A 68 8.36 7.10 10.65
C ARG A 68 8.20 5.63 10.33
N ILE A 69 8.53 5.28 9.09
CA ILE A 69 8.51 3.91 8.59
C ILE A 69 9.30 3.02 9.56
N ARG A 70 8.66 2.00 10.12
CA ARG A 70 9.35 0.92 10.84
C ARG A 70 9.47 -0.34 9.98
N GLY A 71 10.47 -1.16 10.32
CA GLY A 71 10.57 -2.52 9.79
C GLY A 71 9.45 -3.44 10.28
N LEU A 72 9.38 -4.62 9.68
CA LEU A 72 8.53 -5.71 10.14
C LEU A 72 9.03 -6.20 11.52
N ARG A 73 8.08 -6.54 12.39
CA ARG A 73 8.30 -7.12 13.72
C ARG A 73 8.01 -8.62 13.72
N GLU A 74 7.16 -9.08 12.81
CA GLU A 74 6.84 -10.50 12.70
C GLU A 74 7.90 -11.28 11.91
N VAL A 75 7.98 -12.58 12.18
CA VAL A 75 8.69 -13.52 11.32
C VAL A 75 7.67 -14.16 10.39
N ALA A 76 7.92 -14.06 9.09
CA ALA A 76 7.09 -14.56 8.01
C ALA A 76 7.98 -15.08 6.86
N PRO A 77 7.44 -15.86 5.91
CA PRO A 77 8.25 -16.41 4.80
C PRO A 77 8.96 -15.36 3.93
N ASP A 78 8.51 -14.11 3.96
CA ASP A 78 9.03 -13.00 3.18
C ASP A 78 9.86 -11.98 3.98
N THR A 79 10.16 -12.27 5.25
CA THR A 79 10.89 -11.35 6.14
C THR A 79 12.24 -10.92 5.56
N ASP A 80 13.06 -11.87 5.09
CA ASP A 80 14.41 -11.56 4.58
C ASP A 80 14.37 -10.59 3.39
N PHE A 81 13.42 -10.80 2.48
CA PHE A 81 13.22 -9.92 1.33
C PHE A 81 12.87 -8.50 1.78
N TRP A 82 11.87 -8.37 2.65
CA TRP A 82 11.40 -7.06 3.12
C TRP A 82 12.42 -6.34 4.00
N GLU A 83 13.17 -7.06 4.83
CA GLU A 83 14.25 -6.45 5.60
C GLU A 83 15.29 -5.82 4.66
N GLN A 84 15.70 -6.53 3.62
CA GLN A 84 16.69 -6.04 2.66
C GLN A 84 16.18 -4.82 1.89
N VAL A 85 14.98 -4.89 1.29
CA VAL A 85 14.48 -3.81 0.41
C VAL A 85 13.96 -2.60 1.18
N SER A 86 13.56 -2.77 2.44
CA SER A 86 13.06 -1.67 3.28
C SER A 86 14.16 -0.94 4.05
N ARG A 87 15.34 -1.54 4.21
CA ARG A 87 16.47 -0.96 4.96
C ARG A 87 16.79 0.51 4.64
N PRO A 88 16.78 0.98 3.38
CA PRO A 88 17.07 2.39 3.06
C PRO A 88 16.01 3.39 3.56
N TYR A 89 14.82 2.90 3.87
CA TYR A 89 13.63 3.71 4.12
C TYR A 89 13.14 3.64 5.57
N VAL A 90 13.55 2.63 6.33
CA VAL A 90 13.28 2.57 7.78
C VAL A 90 13.79 3.85 8.47
N GLY A 91 12.94 4.45 9.29
CA GLY A 91 13.18 5.72 9.96
C GLY A 91 12.84 6.96 9.14
N ARG A 92 12.50 6.84 7.84
CA ARG A 92 12.03 7.98 7.03
C ARG A 92 10.54 8.24 7.20
N SER A 93 10.09 9.41 6.74
CA SER A 93 8.67 9.68 6.57
C SER A 93 8.11 8.87 5.39
N TRP A 94 6.83 8.48 5.48
CA TRP A 94 6.08 7.92 4.37
C TRP A 94 5.89 8.91 3.21
N LEU A 95 6.09 10.21 3.45
CA LEU A 95 6.13 11.27 2.44
C LEU A 95 7.55 11.57 1.94
N ASP A 96 8.52 10.66 2.09
CA ASP A 96 9.89 10.84 1.57
C ASP A 96 10.51 9.54 1.04
N VAL A 97 9.76 8.81 0.21
CA VAL A 97 10.15 7.50 -0.32
C VAL A 97 9.61 7.26 -1.74
N PRO A 98 10.17 6.31 -2.51
CA PRO A 98 9.61 5.92 -3.80
C PRO A 98 8.19 5.37 -3.65
N TRP A 99 7.26 5.90 -4.46
CA TRP A 99 5.84 5.64 -4.32
C TRP A 99 5.48 4.16 -4.44
N TYR A 100 5.97 3.48 -5.48
CA TYR A 100 5.67 2.06 -5.68
C TYR A 100 6.13 1.19 -4.50
N TRP A 101 7.36 1.42 -4.02
CA TRP A 101 7.87 0.68 -2.86
C TRP A 101 7.03 0.97 -1.61
N ALA A 102 6.68 2.25 -1.37
CA ALA A 102 5.89 2.64 -0.23
C ALA A 102 4.51 1.99 -0.23
N GLU A 103 3.83 1.96 -1.38
CA GLU A 103 2.51 1.35 -1.52
C GLU A 103 2.58 -0.17 -1.32
N ALA A 104 3.56 -0.85 -1.93
CA ALA A 104 3.77 -2.28 -1.73
C ALA A 104 4.08 -2.61 -0.26
N PHE A 105 4.94 -1.81 0.40
CA PHE A 105 5.27 -2.02 1.80
C PHE A 105 4.10 -1.71 2.73
N PHE A 106 3.28 -0.71 2.42
CA PHE A 106 2.02 -0.45 3.14
C PHE A 106 1.12 -1.70 3.16
N TYR A 107 0.88 -2.32 2.00
CA TYR A 107 0.07 -3.54 1.96
C TYR A 107 0.71 -4.68 2.74
N ARG A 108 2.04 -4.81 2.71
CA ARG A 108 2.73 -5.80 3.56
C ARG A 108 2.55 -5.51 5.05
N ARG A 109 2.57 -4.24 5.46
CA ARG A 109 2.35 -3.80 6.84
C ARG A 109 0.90 -4.02 7.29
N ILE A 110 -0.07 -3.96 6.38
CA ILE A 110 -1.45 -4.41 6.65
C ILE A 110 -1.47 -5.89 6.99
N LEU A 111 -0.83 -6.74 6.17
CA LEU A 111 -0.79 -8.18 6.43
C LEU A 111 -0.17 -8.52 7.79
N GLU A 112 0.88 -7.80 8.20
CA GLU A 112 1.43 -7.92 9.55
C GLU A 112 0.40 -7.46 10.62
N ALA A 113 -0.19 -6.28 10.44
CA ALA A 113 -1.13 -5.72 11.40
C ALA A 113 -2.35 -6.62 11.64
N THR A 114 -2.78 -7.35 10.61
CA THR A 114 -3.89 -8.30 10.64
C THR A 114 -3.47 -9.73 10.98
N SER A 115 -2.21 -9.96 11.33
CA SER A 115 -1.66 -11.30 11.67
C SER A 115 -1.80 -12.34 10.55
N TYR A 116 -1.79 -11.90 9.28
CA TYR A 116 -2.03 -12.74 8.11
C TYR A 116 -1.11 -13.96 8.04
N PHE A 117 0.19 -13.78 8.34
CA PHE A 117 1.17 -14.87 8.29
C PHE A 117 1.32 -15.62 9.62
N GLN A 118 0.72 -15.13 10.70
CA GLN A 118 0.85 -15.74 12.03
C GLN A 118 -0.17 -16.86 12.22
N PRO A 119 0.16 -17.90 13.00
CA PRO A 119 -0.80 -18.94 13.35
C PRO A 119 -1.93 -18.34 14.20
N GLY A 120 -3.17 -18.72 13.92
CA GLY A 120 -4.35 -18.25 14.64
C GLY A 120 -5.59 -18.14 13.75
N GLU A 121 -6.65 -17.57 14.29
CA GLU A 121 -7.94 -17.37 13.60
C GLU A 121 -7.79 -16.49 12.33
N TRP A 122 -6.85 -15.56 12.34
CA TRP A 122 -6.63 -14.59 11.27
C TRP A 122 -5.54 -15.02 10.27
N HIS A 123 -5.04 -16.25 10.40
CA HIS A 123 -4.08 -16.82 9.46
C HIS A 123 -4.69 -16.87 8.05
N LEU A 124 -4.01 -16.26 7.09
CA LEU A 124 -4.44 -16.13 5.68
C LEU A 124 -5.79 -15.42 5.47
N PHE A 125 -6.32 -14.74 6.48
CA PHE A 125 -7.56 -13.98 6.35
C PHE A 125 -7.36 -12.77 5.44
N ASP A 126 -8.19 -12.62 4.41
CA ASP A 126 -8.14 -11.47 3.50
C ASP A 126 -8.86 -10.25 4.10
N PRO A 127 -8.13 -9.19 4.53
CA PRO A 127 -8.74 -8.00 5.13
C PRO A 127 -9.58 -7.18 4.15
N TYR A 128 -9.47 -7.45 2.84
CA TYR A 128 -10.22 -6.79 1.78
C TYR A 128 -11.43 -7.60 1.31
N SER A 129 -11.66 -8.79 1.88
CA SER A 129 -12.71 -9.71 1.43
C SER A 129 -14.11 -9.08 1.43
N ALA A 130 -14.45 -8.35 2.49
CA ALA A 130 -15.74 -7.64 2.60
C ALA A 130 -15.93 -6.61 1.46
N LYS A 131 -14.90 -5.78 1.21
CA LYS A 131 -14.91 -4.78 0.14
C LYS A 131 -15.06 -5.44 -1.24
N LYS A 132 -14.28 -6.48 -1.50
CA LYS A 132 -14.34 -7.25 -2.76
C LYS A 132 -15.73 -7.83 -2.99
N GLN A 133 -16.38 -8.38 -1.95
CA GLN A 133 -17.74 -8.91 -2.07
C GLN A 133 -18.78 -7.84 -2.39
N THR A 134 -18.63 -6.63 -1.83
CA THR A 134 -19.47 -5.49 -2.18
C THR A 134 -19.27 -5.07 -3.65
N GLU A 135 -18.02 -4.93 -4.09
CA GLU A 135 -17.70 -4.51 -5.46
C GLU A 135 -18.06 -5.56 -6.52
N TRP A 136 -18.08 -6.83 -6.13
CA TRP A 136 -18.50 -7.94 -7.00
C TRP A 136 -20.01 -7.95 -7.28
N GLN A 137 -20.82 -7.18 -6.53
CA GLN A 137 -22.25 -7.13 -6.79
C GLN A 137 -22.53 -6.48 -8.16
N PRO A 138 -23.38 -7.06 -9.03
CA PRO A 138 -23.61 -6.58 -10.39
C PRO A 138 -23.98 -5.09 -10.50
N ASN A 139 -24.66 -4.56 -9.47
CA ASN A 139 -25.14 -3.18 -9.45
C ASN A 139 -24.28 -2.24 -8.57
N ALA A 140 -23.15 -2.70 -8.03
CA ALA A 140 -22.29 -1.86 -7.18
C ALA A 140 -21.78 -0.62 -7.91
N ALA A 141 -21.20 -0.78 -9.10
CA ALA A 141 -20.69 0.34 -9.90
C ALA A 141 -21.80 1.27 -10.41
N PRO A 142 -22.91 0.78 -11.00
CA PRO A 142 -24.04 1.64 -11.36
C PRO A 142 -24.61 2.44 -10.19
N ALA A 143 -24.75 1.83 -9.01
CA ALA A 143 -25.27 2.50 -7.83
C ALA A 143 -24.32 3.60 -7.32
N LEU A 144 -23.01 3.36 -7.35
CA LEU A 144 -22.01 4.37 -6.97
C LEU A 144 -22.06 5.59 -7.89
N VAL A 145 -22.16 5.37 -9.21
CA VAL A 145 -22.27 6.48 -10.18
C VAL A 145 -23.56 7.27 -9.96
N ALA A 146 -24.69 6.58 -9.74
CA ALA A 146 -25.97 7.23 -9.49
C ALA A 146 -25.97 8.08 -8.21
N ALA A 147 -25.24 7.67 -7.17
CA ALA A 147 -25.13 8.42 -5.92
C ALA A 147 -24.17 9.63 -6.00
N ALA A 148 -23.33 9.70 -7.03
CA ALA A 148 -22.36 10.78 -7.23
C ALA A 148 -22.86 11.90 -8.17
N LEU A 149 -24.06 11.74 -8.73
CA LEU A 149 -24.76 12.70 -9.60
C LEU A 149 -25.87 13.42 -8.82
#